data_AF-A0A4U5JGL0-F1
#
_entry.id   AF-A0A4U5JGL0-F1
#
_cell.length_a   1.000
_cell.length_b   1.000
_cell.length_c   1.000
_cell.angle_alpha   90.00
_cell.angle_beta   90.00
_cell.angle_gamma   90.00
#
_symmetry.space_group_name_H-M   'P 1'
#
loop_
_entity.id
_entity.type
_entity.pdbx_description
1 polymer ?
#
loop_
_entity_poly.entity_id
_entity_poly.type
_entity_poly.pdbx_seq_one_letter_code
_entity_poly.pdbx_strand_id
1 'polypeptide(L)'
;MTGKQNHWSRQEREIQSYNVFFSALTARADPPLTRQGFEAPVSFPEIEGQRENVQAHPDFLLYDGEICLLVEVKQGDNIEDEHIEQMEECNRVTIERAETYLKDAEVQEKTSYNGDVSQVETCISYAGLDEGYIEKCRHEWPNCSEQLEELEEKTAILGQSAGDSLQLLAGEFDSSVLQSLFERGIQLPETPQKEFAITEGWEKESLAVAVCQIWGYDAASGPVEVTPSDIRSHFAPRHAIPMGRIKRVLYFLSEIEACDDVSDNDRDHVYSFSVEHMNEILGIVETVREQPVEGYLQEEGQMDLDSFIDEDNDEESDEDDEGEESGDSQQ
;
A
#
# COMPACT_ATOMS: atom_id res chain seq x y z
N MET A 1 7.18 -28.30 -1.05
CA MET A 1 8.33 -27.40 -1.30
C MET A 1 7.94 -26.06 -0.71
N THR A 2 8.74 -25.58 0.22
CA THR A 2 8.30 -24.89 1.44
C THR A 2 8.50 -23.37 1.36
N GLY A 3 7.41 -22.60 1.43
CA GLY A 3 7.23 -21.26 2.04
C GLY A 3 8.18 -20.09 1.74
N LYS A 4 9.49 -20.29 1.52
CA LYS A 4 10.51 -19.23 1.42
C LYS A 4 10.67 -18.66 0.01
N GLN A 5 10.31 -19.40 -1.04
CA GLN A 5 10.56 -19.01 -2.44
C GLN A 5 9.52 -18.05 -3.07
N ASN A 6 8.56 -17.52 -2.32
CA ASN A 6 7.42 -16.79 -2.89
C ASN A 6 7.21 -15.37 -2.35
N HIS A 7 8.14 -14.85 -1.53
CA HIS A 7 7.94 -13.58 -0.82
C HIS A 7 8.04 -12.37 -1.77
N TRP A 8 9.11 -12.26 -2.57
CA TRP A 8 9.19 -11.23 -3.63
C TRP A 8 8.10 -11.43 -4.69
N SER A 9 7.90 -12.67 -5.17
CA SER A 9 6.89 -12.96 -6.20
C SER A 9 5.47 -12.56 -5.79
N ARG A 10 5.13 -12.62 -4.49
CA ARG A 10 3.85 -12.11 -3.97
C ARG A 10 3.80 -10.60 -4.08
N GLN A 11 4.80 -9.90 -3.52
CA GLN A 11 4.86 -8.43 -3.53
C GLN A 11 4.89 -7.88 -4.97
N GLU A 12 5.63 -8.51 -5.87
CA GLU A 12 5.68 -8.15 -7.30
C GLU A 12 4.30 -8.24 -7.95
N ARG A 13 3.52 -9.29 -7.66
CA ARG A 13 2.14 -9.42 -8.17
C ARG A 13 1.20 -8.39 -7.57
N GLU A 14 1.33 -8.09 -6.29
CA GLU A 14 0.54 -7.08 -5.59
C GLU A 14 0.77 -5.68 -6.18
N ILE A 15 2.05 -5.27 -6.33
CA ILE A 15 2.44 -4.02 -7.00
C ILE A 15 1.92 -3.99 -8.45
N GLN A 16 1.97 -5.11 -9.16
CA GLN A 16 1.40 -5.21 -10.50
C GLN A 16 -0.11 -5.00 -10.49
N SER A 17 -0.85 -5.63 -9.58
CA SER A 17 -2.30 -5.44 -9.43
C SER A 17 -2.67 -3.99 -9.15
N TYR A 18 -1.94 -3.29 -8.26
CA TYR A 18 -2.14 -1.86 -8.01
C TYR A 18 -1.93 -1.02 -9.28
N ASN A 19 -0.88 -1.30 -10.05
CA ASN A 19 -0.60 -0.59 -11.29
C ASN A 19 -1.63 -0.87 -12.40
N VAL A 20 -2.15 -2.11 -12.47
CA VAL A 20 -3.24 -2.49 -13.38
C VAL A 20 -4.50 -1.71 -13.01
N PHE A 21 -4.90 -1.74 -11.74
CA PHE A 21 -6.08 -1.03 -11.26
C PHE A 21 -5.96 0.48 -11.51
N PHE A 22 -4.84 1.08 -11.08
CA PHE A 22 -4.60 2.51 -11.22
C PHE A 22 -4.58 2.97 -12.67
N SER A 23 -4.23 2.08 -13.61
CA SER A 23 -4.29 2.40 -15.05
C SER A 23 -5.70 2.80 -15.51
N ALA A 24 -6.76 2.33 -14.82
CA ALA A 24 -8.15 2.73 -15.08
C ALA A 24 -8.40 4.24 -14.91
N LEU A 25 -7.59 4.93 -14.09
CA LEU A 25 -7.67 6.39 -13.89
C LEU A 25 -6.92 7.18 -14.96
N THR A 26 -6.07 6.53 -15.76
CA THR A 26 -5.18 7.20 -16.70
C THR A 26 -5.75 7.25 -18.12
N ALA A 27 -5.23 8.14 -18.96
CA ALA A 27 -5.59 8.21 -20.38
C ALA A 27 -5.24 6.94 -21.21
N ARG A 28 -4.61 5.93 -20.59
CA ARG A 28 -4.33 4.63 -21.23
C ARG A 28 -5.50 3.65 -21.14
N ALA A 29 -6.49 3.93 -20.30
CA ALA A 29 -7.72 3.15 -20.22
C ALA A 29 -8.82 3.74 -21.12
N ASP A 30 -9.80 2.91 -21.50
CA ASP A 30 -10.94 3.35 -22.32
C ASP A 30 -12.29 2.71 -21.89
N PRO A 31 -13.28 3.51 -21.46
CA PRO A 31 -13.14 4.90 -21.03
C PRO A 31 -12.42 4.96 -19.67
N PRO A 32 -11.56 5.96 -19.41
CA PRO A 32 -10.92 6.07 -18.11
C PRO A 32 -11.89 6.59 -17.04
N LEU A 33 -11.69 6.19 -15.78
CA LEU A 33 -12.48 6.64 -14.62
C LEU A 33 -12.49 8.17 -14.50
N THR A 34 -11.37 8.84 -14.79
CA THR A 34 -11.26 10.31 -14.81
C THR A 34 -12.21 10.98 -15.81
N ARG A 35 -12.66 10.27 -16.85
CA ARG A 35 -13.69 10.79 -17.78
C ARG A 35 -15.07 10.88 -17.12
N GLN A 36 -15.32 10.10 -16.07
CA GLN A 36 -16.52 10.17 -15.25
C GLN A 36 -16.36 11.09 -14.04
N GLY A 37 -15.21 11.76 -13.88
CA GLY A 37 -14.94 12.68 -12.78
C GLY A 37 -14.12 12.08 -11.65
N PHE A 38 -13.92 10.76 -11.59
CA PHE A 38 -13.16 10.12 -10.52
C PHE A 38 -11.69 10.53 -10.53
N GLU A 39 -11.23 11.02 -9.39
CA GLU A 39 -9.84 11.28 -9.04
C GLU A 39 -9.42 10.32 -7.91
N ALA A 40 -8.11 10.07 -7.76
CA ALA A 40 -7.56 9.30 -6.65
C ALA A 40 -6.83 10.24 -5.67
N PRO A 41 -7.56 10.94 -4.78
CA PRO A 41 -7.00 11.87 -3.81
C PRO A 41 -5.92 11.24 -2.91
N VAL A 42 -6.15 9.99 -2.49
CA VAL A 42 -5.30 9.27 -1.54
C VAL A 42 -5.16 7.81 -1.97
N SER A 43 -3.95 7.28 -1.85
CA SER A 43 -3.64 5.84 -1.94
C SER A 43 -3.30 5.35 -0.54
N PHE A 44 -3.75 4.14 -0.21
CA PHE A 44 -3.61 3.50 1.10
C PHE A 44 -4.09 4.38 2.29
N PRO A 45 -5.30 4.96 2.23
CA PRO A 45 -5.86 5.72 3.33
C PRO A 45 -6.09 4.90 4.60
N GLU A 46 -5.73 5.47 5.75
CA GLU A 46 -6.14 4.96 7.07
C GLU A 46 -7.34 5.78 7.58
N ILE A 47 -8.55 5.25 7.40
CA ILE A 47 -9.79 5.93 7.80
C ILE A 47 -10.22 5.39 9.17
N GLU A 48 -9.97 6.17 10.21
CA GLU A 48 -10.28 5.77 11.59
C GLU A 48 -11.31 6.69 12.26
N GLY A 49 -12.10 6.12 13.17
CA GLY A 49 -13.10 6.84 13.96
C GLY A 49 -13.50 6.07 15.21
N GLN A 50 -12.91 6.41 16.36
CA GLN A 50 -13.17 5.71 17.63
C GLN A 50 -14.64 5.78 18.08
N ARG A 51 -15.34 6.88 17.81
CA ARG A 51 -16.75 7.04 18.24
C ARG A 51 -17.70 6.20 17.38
N GLU A 52 -17.35 6.02 16.12
CA GLU A 52 -18.11 5.31 15.11
C GLU A 52 -17.65 3.85 14.96
N ASN A 53 -16.59 3.45 15.68
CA ASN A 53 -15.94 2.14 15.57
C ASN A 53 -15.55 1.83 14.11
N VAL A 54 -14.95 2.82 13.45
CA VAL A 54 -14.43 2.73 12.09
C VAL A 54 -12.92 2.55 12.15
N GLN A 55 -12.43 1.53 11.46
CA GLN A 55 -11.03 1.27 11.21
C GLN A 55 -11.00 0.61 9.82
N ALA A 56 -10.85 1.43 8.78
CA ALA A 56 -10.91 0.97 7.39
C ALA A 56 -9.64 1.41 6.66
N HIS A 57 -9.03 0.47 5.95
CA HIS A 57 -7.76 0.64 5.26
C HIS A 57 -7.86 0.18 3.81
N PRO A 58 -8.70 0.81 2.96
CA PRO A 58 -8.79 0.43 1.55
C PRO A 58 -7.51 0.82 0.82
N ASP A 59 -7.12 0.07 -0.22
CA ASP A 59 -5.97 0.41 -1.07
C ASP A 59 -6.12 1.76 -1.79
N PHE A 60 -7.33 2.11 -2.23
CA PHE A 60 -7.60 3.40 -2.88
C PHE A 60 -8.88 4.05 -2.37
N LEU A 61 -8.85 5.37 -2.25
CA LEU A 61 -10.04 6.20 -2.16
C LEU A 61 -10.17 6.98 -3.47
N LEU A 62 -11.25 6.73 -4.20
CA LEU A 62 -11.62 7.47 -5.40
C LEU A 62 -12.76 8.43 -5.11
N TYR A 63 -12.76 9.60 -5.73
CA TYR A 63 -13.80 10.61 -5.54
C TYR A 63 -14.12 11.35 -6.83
N ASP A 64 -15.40 11.51 -7.17
CA ASP A 64 -15.85 12.16 -8.41
C ASP A 64 -16.54 13.53 -8.23
N GLY A 65 -16.60 14.04 -7.01
CA GLY A 65 -17.40 15.23 -6.65
C GLY A 65 -18.67 14.92 -5.86
N GLU A 66 -19.09 13.65 -5.84
CA GLU A 66 -20.32 13.20 -5.18
C GLU A 66 -20.11 11.88 -4.42
N ILE A 67 -19.51 10.89 -5.07
CA ILE A 67 -19.31 9.53 -4.56
C ILE A 67 -17.88 9.38 -4.06
N CYS A 68 -17.73 8.89 -2.84
CA CYS A 68 -16.48 8.37 -2.30
C CYS A 68 -16.47 6.84 -2.49
N LEU A 69 -15.62 6.32 -3.36
CA LEU A 69 -15.48 4.90 -3.62
C LEU A 69 -14.22 4.37 -2.94
N LEU A 70 -14.41 3.47 -1.97
CA LEU A 70 -13.33 2.76 -1.29
C LEU A 70 -13.04 1.47 -2.06
N VAL A 71 -11.80 1.30 -2.50
CA VAL A 71 -11.41 0.18 -3.35
C VAL A 71 -10.35 -0.64 -2.66
N GLU A 72 -10.60 -1.95 -2.61
CA GLU A 72 -9.60 -2.94 -2.25
C GLU A 72 -9.11 -3.69 -3.50
N VAL A 73 -7.82 -3.98 -3.59
CA VAL A 73 -7.20 -4.69 -4.71
C VAL A 73 -6.55 -5.96 -4.21
N LYS A 74 -7.07 -7.10 -4.69
CA LYS A 74 -6.55 -8.42 -4.34
C LYS A 74 -5.85 -9.10 -5.51
N GLN A 75 -4.80 -9.83 -5.17
CA GLN A 75 -4.08 -10.74 -6.02
C GLN A 75 -4.50 -12.19 -5.72
N GLY A 76 -4.54 -13.03 -6.75
CA GLY A 76 -4.81 -14.46 -6.61
C GLY A 76 -6.15 -14.90 -7.17
N ASP A 77 -6.45 -16.16 -6.94
CA ASP A 77 -7.55 -16.91 -7.53
C ASP A 77 -8.56 -17.41 -6.48
N ASN A 78 -8.64 -16.76 -5.31
CA ASN A 78 -9.55 -17.16 -4.23
C ASN A 78 -10.21 -15.95 -3.55
N ILE A 79 -11.41 -16.18 -3.02
CA ILE A 79 -12.10 -15.30 -2.08
C ILE A 79 -11.82 -15.85 -0.68
N GLU A 80 -11.30 -15.01 0.22
CA GLU A 80 -10.91 -15.39 1.57
C GLU A 80 -11.75 -14.63 2.61
N ASP A 81 -11.90 -15.22 3.81
CA ASP A 81 -12.71 -14.62 4.89
C ASP A 81 -12.18 -13.24 5.30
N GLU A 82 -10.86 -13.04 5.27
CA GLU A 82 -10.22 -11.74 5.51
C GLU A 82 -10.68 -10.66 4.51
N HIS A 83 -10.96 -11.03 3.26
CA HIS A 83 -11.47 -10.08 2.26
C HIS A 83 -12.88 -9.60 2.62
N ILE A 84 -13.70 -10.49 3.20
CA ILE A 84 -15.05 -10.16 3.66
C ILE A 84 -14.96 -9.24 4.86
N GLU A 85 -14.11 -9.58 5.86
CA GLU A 85 -13.88 -8.76 7.05
C GLU A 85 -13.43 -7.33 6.69
N GLN A 86 -12.50 -7.17 5.73
CA GLN A 86 -12.05 -5.87 5.24
C GLN A 86 -13.18 -5.06 4.57
N MET A 87 -14.06 -5.73 3.82
CA MET A 87 -15.21 -5.06 3.19
C MET A 87 -16.29 -4.70 4.20
N GLU A 88 -16.47 -5.48 5.26
CA GLU A 88 -17.29 -5.07 6.40
C GLU A 88 -16.74 -3.83 7.11
N GLU A 89 -15.43 -3.73 7.27
CA GLU A 89 -14.76 -2.55 7.83
C GLU A 89 -14.95 -1.31 6.97
N CYS A 90 -14.72 -1.43 5.66
CA CYS A 90 -14.94 -0.34 4.71
C CYS A 90 -16.40 0.13 4.69
N ASN A 91 -17.37 -0.79 4.80
CA ASN A 91 -18.79 -0.45 4.85
C ASN A 91 -19.22 0.28 6.15
N ARG A 92 -18.38 0.31 7.19
CA ARG A 92 -18.64 1.13 8.39
C ARG A 92 -18.32 2.61 8.16
N VAL A 93 -17.59 2.96 7.10
CA VAL A 93 -17.25 4.35 6.78
C VAL A 93 -18.51 5.11 6.37
N THR A 94 -18.96 6.02 7.23
CA THR A 94 -20.10 6.90 6.92
C THR A 94 -19.69 8.08 6.04
N ILE A 95 -20.67 8.76 5.48
CA ILE A 95 -20.47 10.03 4.74
C ILE A 95 -19.70 11.04 5.59
N GLU A 96 -20.13 11.28 6.84
CA GLU A 96 -19.47 12.27 7.71
C GLU A 96 -18.01 11.89 8.01
N ARG A 97 -17.73 10.60 8.12
CA ARG A 97 -16.37 10.09 8.35
C ARG A 97 -15.50 10.27 7.11
N ALA A 98 -16.02 9.98 5.91
CA ALA A 98 -15.33 10.21 4.65
C ALA A 98 -15.03 11.71 4.43
N GLU A 99 -16.00 12.60 4.68
CA GLU A 99 -15.82 14.05 4.59
C GLU A 99 -14.75 14.56 5.56
N THR A 100 -14.78 14.06 6.80
CA THR A 100 -13.78 14.39 7.83
C THR A 100 -12.39 13.96 7.37
N TYR A 101 -12.26 12.72 6.90
CA TYR A 101 -10.99 12.20 6.40
C TYR A 101 -10.44 13.02 5.22
N LEU A 102 -11.26 13.26 4.19
CA LEU A 102 -10.85 14.04 3.01
C LEU A 102 -10.46 15.48 3.36
N LYS A 103 -11.14 16.08 4.35
CA LYS A 103 -10.80 17.40 4.85
C LYS A 103 -9.47 17.39 5.60
N ASP A 104 -9.26 16.45 6.51
CA ASP A 104 -8.05 16.34 7.32
C ASP A 104 -6.83 15.96 6.47
N ALA A 105 -7.04 15.20 5.39
CA ALA A 105 -6.03 14.90 4.38
C ALA A 105 -5.71 16.09 3.42
N GLU A 106 -6.36 17.25 3.61
CA GLU A 106 -6.15 18.48 2.84
C GLU A 106 -6.25 18.29 1.31
N VAL A 107 -7.07 17.34 0.84
CA VAL A 107 -7.08 16.94 -0.59
C VAL A 107 -7.59 18.04 -1.53
N GLN A 108 -8.36 19.00 -0.99
CA GLN A 108 -8.98 20.09 -1.75
C GLN A 108 -7.96 21.02 -2.44
N GLU A 109 -6.69 20.99 -2.06
CA GLU A 109 -5.63 21.72 -2.78
C GLU A 109 -5.23 21.04 -4.11
N LYS A 110 -5.52 19.74 -4.24
CA LYS A 110 -5.01 18.87 -5.32
C LYS A 110 -6.12 18.22 -6.15
N THR A 111 -7.37 18.30 -5.71
CA THR A 111 -8.50 17.60 -6.30
C THR A 111 -9.70 18.52 -6.48
N SER A 112 -10.73 18.04 -7.16
CA SER A 112 -12.02 18.75 -7.27
C SER A 112 -12.90 18.65 -6.02
N TYR A 113 -12.34 18.19 -4.88
CA TYR A 113 -13.08 18.06 -3.62
C TYR A 113 -13.67 19.40 -3.18
N ASN A 114 -15.00 19.42 -2.99
CA ASN A 114 -15.77 20.61 -2.66
C ASN A 114 -16.14 20.70 -1.16
N GLY A 115 -15.79 19.69 -0.38
CA GLY A 115 -16.12 19.59 1.05
C GLY A 115 -17.28 18.66 1.38
N ASP A 116 -18.00 18.14 0.38
CA ASP A 116 -19.20 17.32 0.57
C ASP A 116 -19.04 15.93 -0.08
N VAL A 117 -19.56 14.91 0.59
CA VAL A 117 -19.72 13.54 0.06
C VAL A 117 -21.21 13.21 0.13
N SER A 118 -21.81 12.76 -0.97
CA SER A 118 -23.23 12.38 -0.97
C SER A 118 -23.43 10.89 -0.79
N GLN A 119 -22.41 10.08 -1.11
CA GLN A 119 -22.48 8.64 -1.04
C GLN A 119 -21.10 8.04 -0.78
N VAL A 120 -21.05 6.97 0.02
CA VAL A 120 -19.87 6.12 0.17
C VAL A 120 -20.23 4.76 -0.41
N GLU A 121 -19.40 4.25 -1.32
CA GLU A 121 -19.52 2.91 -1.88
C GLU A 121 -18.21 2.16 -1.73
N THR A 122 -18.27 0.83 -1.80
CA THR A 122 -17.10 -0.04 -1.70
C THR A 122 -17.02 -0.94 -2.93
N CYS A 123 -15.81 -1.30 -3.34
CA CYS A 123 -15.59 -2.42 -4.24
C CYS A 123 -14.28 -3.15 -3.95
N ILE A 124 -14.22 -4.40 -4.39
CA ILE A 124 -13.01 -5.23 -4.32
C ILE A 124 -12.65 -5.71 -5.72
N SER A 125 -11.40 -5.49 -6.14
CA SER A 125 -10.91 -5.80 -7.48
C SER A 125 -9.87 -6.91 -7.45
N TYR A 126 -10.16 -8.01 -8.14
CA TYR A 126 -9.28 -9.17 -8.21
C TYR A 126 -8.52 -9.25 -9.53
N ALA A 127 -7.20 -9.40 -9.46
CA ALA A 127 -6.35 -9.58 -10.65
C ALA A 127 -6.33 -11.01 -11.22
N GLY A 128 -6.99 -11.98 -10.56
CA GLY A 128 -7.00 -13.39 -10.97
C GLY A 128 -8.38 -14.02 -11.08
N LEU A 129 -9.46 -13.26 -10.89
CA LEU A 129 -10.83 -13.76 -11.04
C LEU A 129 -11.43 -13.29 -12.38
N ASP A 130 -12.20 -14.17 -12.99
CA ASP A 130 -12.97 -13.91 -14.21
C ASP A 130 -14.42 -14.42 -14.06
N GLU A 131 -15.26 -14.16 -15.05
CA GLU A 131 -16.65 -14.63 -15.06
C GLU A 131 -16.76 -16.16 -14.92
N GLY A 132 -15.80 -16.90 -15.50
CA GLY A 132 -15.75 -18.36 -15.43
C GLY A 132 -15.43 -18.88 -14.03
N TYR A 133 -14.62 -18.15 -13.27
CA TYR A 133 -14.38 -18.42 -11.85
C TYR A 133 -15.65 -18.20 -11.04
N ILE A 134 -16.32 -17.05 -11.22
CA ILE A 134 -17.55 -16.73 -10.47
C ILE A 134 -18.64 -17.77 -10.72
N GLU A 135 -18.83 -18.19 -11.97
CA GLU A 135 -19.79 -19.24 -12.33
C GLU A 135 -19.49 -20.58 -11.62
N LYS A 136 -18.22 -20.99 -11.58
CA LYS A 136 -17.81 -22.21 -10.86
C LYS A 136 -17.92 -22.07 -9.35
N CYS A 137 -17.53 -20.92 -8.81
CA CYS A 137 -17.63 -20.63 -7.39
C CYS A 137 -19.08 -20.76 -6.92
N ARG A 138 -20.03 -20.21 -7.68
CA ARG A 138 -21.47 -20.24 -7.39
C ARG A 138 -22.11 -21.63 -7.53
N HIS A 139 -21.57 -22.52 -8.37
CA HIS A 139 -22.28 -23.75 -8.74
C HIS A 139 -21.54 -25.06 -8.46
N GLU A 140 -20.20 -25.03 -8.39
CA GLU A 140 -19.37 -26.23 -8.28
C GLU A 140 -18.69 -26.36 -6.91
N TRP A 141 -18.42 -25.25 -6.21
CA TRP A 141 -17.61 -25.24 -4.98
C TRP A 141 -18.38 -24.68 -3.78
N PRO A 142 -18.96 -25.54 -2.91
CA PRO A 142 -19.86 -25.10 -1.84
C PRO A 142 -19.28 -24.01 -0.92
N ASN A 143 -18.03 -24.19 -0.45
CA ASN A 143 -17.39 -23.20 0.42
C ASN A 143 -17.18 -21.86 -0.32
N CYS A 144 -16.78 -21.90 -1.59
CA CYS A 144 -16.61 -20.70 -2.40
C CYS A 144 -17.96 -20.00 -2.62
N SER A 145 -19.03 -20.76 -2.86
CA SER A 145 -20.37 -20.21 -3.03
C SER A 145 -20.84 -19.44 -1.79
N GLU A 146 -20.60 -19.98 -0.59
CA GLU A 146 -20.94 -19.29 0.67
C GLU A 146 -20.13 -18.00 0.83
N GLN A 147 -18.81 -18.04 0.59
CA GLN A 147 -17.94 -16.86 0.67
C GLN A 147 -18.27 -15.81 -0.40
N LEU A 148 -18.62 -16.23 -1.62
CA LEU A 148 -19.06 -15.34 -2.69
C LEU A 148 -20.37 -14.66 -2.33
N GLU A 149 -21.37 -15.42 -1.86
CA GLU A 149 -22.66 -14.86 -1.44
C GLU A 149 -22.47 -13.83 -0.31
N GLU A 150 -21.64 -14.15 0.69
CA GLU A 150 -21.35 -13.23 1.78
C GLU A 150 -20.61 -11.97 1.31
N LEU A 151 -19.63 -12.10 0.40
CA LEU A 151 -18.92 -10.95 -0.16
C LEU A 151 -19.82 -10.07 -1.05
N GLU A 152 -20.71 -10.68 -1.85
CA GLU A 152 -21.71 -9.97 -2.67
C GLU A 152 -22.68 -9.13 -1.81
N GLU A 153 -22.99 -9.57 -0.59
CA GLU A 153 -23.79 -8.79 0.36
C GLU A 153 -23.04 -7.57 0.90
N LYS A 154 -21.70 -7.57 0.85
CA LYS A 154 -20.89 -6.44 1.33
C LYS A 154 -20.55 -5.47 0.22
N THR A 155 -20.23 -5.94 -0.98
CA THR A 155 -19.57 -5.08 -1.95
C THR A 155 -19.70 -5.56 -3.40
N ALA A 156 -19.41 -4.66 -4.34
CA ALA A 156 -19.26 -5.00 -5.73
C ALA A 156 -17.90 -5.69 -5.98
N ILE A 157 -17.92 -6.81 -6.71
CA ILE A 157 -16.72 -7.60 -7.01
C ILE A 157 -16.31 -7.33 -8.45
N LEU A 158 -15.13 -6.75 -8.62
CA LEU A 158 -14.53 -6.45 -9.91
C LEU A 158 -13.45 -7.48 -10.28
N GLY A 159 -13.35 -7.79 -11.56
CA GLY A 159 -12.22 -8.50 -12.16
C GLY A 159 -11.35 -7.49 -12.90
N GLN A 160 -10.03 -7.67 -12.83
CA GLN A 160 -9.08 -6.85 -13.58
C GLN A 160 -8.01 -7.73 -14.24
N SER A 161 -7.61 -7.35 -15.45
CA SER A 161 -6.48 -7.98 -16.14
C SER A 161 -5.81 -6.99 -17.11
N ALA A 162 -4.48 -7.02 -17.15
CA ALA A 162 -3.71 -6.19 -18.08
C ALA A 162 -4.03 -6.58 -19.53
N GLY A 163 -4.41 -5.59 -20.35
CA GLY A 163 -4.78 -5.80 -21.75
C GLY A 163 -6.22 -6.29 -21.95
N ASP A 164 -7.01 -6.41 -20.89
CA ASP A 164 -8.43 -6.77 -20.94
C ASP A 164 -9.26 -5.66 -20.29
N SER A 165 -10.18 -5.98 -19.38
CA SER A 165 -11.04 -5.01 -18.70
C SER A 165 -10.89 -5.02 -17.17
N LEU A 166 -11.19 -3.87 -16.57
CA LEU A 166 -11.70 -3.75 -15.20
C LEU A 166 -13.22 -3.77 -15.29
N GLN A 167 -13.87 -4.82 -14.80
CA GLN A 167 -15.32 -5.01 -14.97
C GLN A 167 -15.99 -5.66 -13.77
N LEU A 168 -17.28 -5.42 -13.63
CA LEU A 168 -18.11 -6.05 -12.59
C LEU A 168 -18.29 -7.53 -12.92
N LEU A 169 -17.94 -8.40 -11.97
CA LEU A 169 -18.15 -9.85 -12.07
C LEU A 169 -19.35 -10.32 -11.25
N ALA A 170 -19.61 -9.67 -10.10
CA ALA A 170 -20.57 -10.09 -9.10
C ALA A 170 -20.91 -8.91 -8.16
N GLY A 171 -22.03 -9.01 -7.42
CA GLY A 171 -22.54 -7.93 -6.56
C GLY A 171 -23.10 -6.73 -7.34
N GLU A 172 -23.38 -5.64 -6.64
CA GLU A 172 -23.95 -4.42 -7.23
C GLU A 172 -23.43 -3.15 -6.56
N PHE A 173 -23.41 -2.06 -7.33
CA PHE A 173 -23.24 -0.69 -6.84
C PHE A 173 -24.60 -0.05 -6.66
N ASP A 174 -24.74 0.76 -5.61
CA ASP A 174 -25.94 1.58 -5.38
C ASP A 174 -26.00 2.72 -6.44
N SER A 175 -24.85 3.23 -6.87
CA SER A 175 -24.79 4.20 -7.98
C SER A 175 -25.01 3.52 -9.32
N SER A 176 -26.10 3.91 -9.97
CA SER A 176 -26.37 3.52 -11.37
C SER A 176 -25.26 3.91 -12.36
N VAL A 177 -24.46 4.94 -12.04
CA VAL A 177 -23.32 5.37 -12.88
C VAL A 177 -22.17 4.37 -12.74
N LEU A 178 -21.79 4.02 -11.50
CA LEU A 178 -20.76 3.02 -11.23
C LEU A 178 -21.18 1.65 -11.76
N GLN A 179 -22.41 1.22 -11.47
CA GLN A 179 -22.98 -0.01 -11.97
C GLN A 179 -22.86 -0.10 -13.50
N SER A 180 -23.38 0.89 -14.22
CA SER A 180 -23.33 0.91 -15.69
C SER A 180 -21.90 1.03 -16.25
N LEU A 181 -20.98 1.67 -15.53
CA LEU A 181 -19.60 1.79 -15.95
C LEU A 181 -18.88 0.44 -15.86
N PHE A 182 -18.95 -0.23 -14.72
CA PHE A 182 -18.24 -1.49 -14.50
C PHE A 182 -18.93 -2.68 -15.18
N GLU A 183 -20.25 -2.69 -15.37
CA GLU A 183 -20.93 -3.68 -16.22
C GLU A 183 -20.48 -3.59 -17.70
N ARG A 184 -20.17 -2.39 -18.20
CA ARG A 184 -19.64 -2.22 -19.55
C ARG A 184 -18.16 -2.59 -19.66
N GLY A 185 -17.45 -2.56 -18.53
CA GLY A 185 -16.01 -2.73 -18.44
C GLY A 185 -15.21 -1.51 -18.90
N ILE A 186 -14.08 -1.30 -18.24
CA ILE A 186 -13.07 -0.30 -18.59
C ILE A 186 -11.89 -1.03 -19.20
N GLN A 187 -11.56 -0.78 -20.46
CA GLN A 187 -10.42 -1.43 -21.12
C GLN A 187 -9.11 -0.93 -20.50
N LEU A 188 -8.24 -1.86 -20.12
CA LEU A 188 -6.95 -1.61 -19.49
C LEU A 188 -5.79 -1.85 -20.46
N PRO A 189 -4.67 -1.12 -20.35
CA PRO A 189 -3.52 -1.33 -21.21
C PRO A 189 -2.84 -2.68 -20.96
N GLU A 190 -2.31 -3.31 -22.02
CA GLU A 190 -1.47 -4.52 -21.91
C GLU A 190 -0.21 -4.28 -21.06
N THR A 191 0.30 -3.05 -21.05
CA THR A 191 1.45 -2.64 -20.24
C THR A 191 1.07 -1.46 -19.35
N PRO A 192 0.62 -1.75 -18.12
CA PRO A 192 0.35 -0.73 -17.10
C PRO A 192 1.56 0.19 -16.90
N GLN A 193 1.28 1.47 -16.63
CA GLN A 193 2.33 2.37 -16.17
C GLN A 193 2.72 1.99 -14.74
N LYS A 194 4.02 2.04 -14.42
CA LYS A 194 4.53 1.83 -13.07
C LYS A 194 4.37 3.11 -12.26
N GLU A 195 3.21 3.28 -11.62
CA GLU A 195 2.95 4.32 -10.63
C GLU A 195 3.37 3.86 -9.22
N PHE A 196 3.07 2.63 -8.86
CA PHE A 196 3.42 2.01 -7.58
C PHE A 196 4.69 1.18 -7.73
N ALA A 197 5.61 1.36 -6.78
CA ALA A 197 6.86 0.61 -6.68
C ALA A 197 7.00 -0.17 -5.36
N ILE A 198 6.11 0.10 -4.39
CA ILE A 198 6.06 -0.54 -3.08
C ILE A 198 4.62 -0.98 -2.79
N THR A 199 4.51 -1.99 -1.93
CA THR A 199 3.26 -2.54 -1.39
C THR A 199 2.71 -1.65 -0.26
N GLU A 200 1.43 -1.84 0.10
CA GLU A 200 0.81 -1.15 1.24
C GLU A 200 1.60 -1.40 2.53
N GLY A 201 1.93 -2.66 2.79
CA GLY A 201 2.64 -3.10 3.98
C GLY A 201 4.10 -2.68 4.05
N TRP A 202 4.61 -1.91 3.08
CA TRP A 202 5.99 -1.42 2.94
C TRP A 202 7.04 -2.52 3.06
N GLU A 203 6.79 -3.71 2.52
CA GLU A 203 7.71 -4.84 2.65
C GLU A 203 9.13 -4.50 2.18
N LYS A 204 10.13 -5.09 2.86
CA LYS A 204 11.52 -4.68 2.70
C LYS A 204 12.05 -4.98 1.30
N GLU A 205 11.58 -6.05 0.67
CA GLU A 205 12.00 -6.43 -0.68
C GLU A 205 11.50 -5.43 -1.73
N SER A 206 10.22 -5.03 -1.68
CA SER A 206 9.69 -3.98 -2.56
C SER A 206 10.35 -2.63 -2.34
N LEU A 207 10.61 -2.26 -1.07
CA LEU A 207 11.34 -1.04 -0.76
C LEU A 207 12.79 -1.08 -1.28
N ALA A 208 13.50 -2.21 -1.15
CA ALA A 208 14.86 -2.36 -1.67
C ALA A 208 14.90 -2.21 -3.20
N VAL A 209 13.98 -2.88 -3.89
CA VAL A 209 13.85 -2.77 -5.36
C VAL A 209 13.51 -1.35 -5.78
N ALA A 210 12.58 -0.69 -5.09
CA ALA A 210 12.20 0.69 -5.38
C ALA A 210 13.38 1.65 -5.18
N VAL A 211 14.14 1.52 -4.09
CA VAL A 211 15.32 2.36 -3.83
C VAL A 211 16.37 2.20 -4.93
N CYS A 212 16.68 0.97 -5.34
CA CYS A 212 17.62 0.72 -6.45
C CYS A 212 17.11 1.28 -7.78
N GLN A 213 15.81 1.21 -8.07
CA GLN A 213 15.25 1.72 -9.34
C GLN A 213 15.19 3.25 -9.40
N ILE A 214 14.94 3.92 -8.26
CA ILE A 214 14.80 5.38 -8.20
C ILE A 214 16.18 6.04 -8.09
N TRP A 215 17.00 5.66 -7.11
CA TRP A 215 18.30 6.29 -6.86
C TRP A 215 19.46 5.50 -7.45
N GLY A 216 19.41 4.18 -7.38
CA GLY A 216 20.50 3.34 -7.89
C GLY A 216 20.69 3.45 -9.41
N TYR A 217 19.62 3.50 -10.20
CA TYR A 217 19.73 3.60 -11.66
C TYR A 217 20.27 4.95 -12.12
N ASP A 218 19.98 6.01 -11.38
CA ASP A 218 20.53 7.35 -11.64
C ASP A 218 22.05 7.39 -11.44
N ALA A 219 22.61 6.48 -10.62
CA ALA A 219 24.04 6.34 -10.40
C ALA A 219 24.85 6.02 -11.68
N ALA A 220 24.18 5.51 -12.72
CA ALA A 220 24.79 5.26 -14.03
C ALA A 220 25.32 6.55 -14.70
N SER A 221 24.79 7.72 -14.31
CA SER A 221 25.20 9.03 -14.83
C SER A 221 26.18 9.79 -13.92
N GLY A 222 26.44 9.28 -12.72
CA GLY A 222 27.31 9.88 -11.70
C GLY A 222 26.84 9.49 -10.29
N PRO A 223 27.69 9.60 -9.25
CA PRO A 223 27.31 9.20 -7.89
C PRO A 223 26.05 9.89 -7.39
N VAL A 224 25.19 9.12 -6.70
CA VAL A 224 23.94 9.60 -6.09
C VAL A 224 24.01 9.32 -4.60
N GLU A 225 23.95 10.38 -3.80
CA GLU A 225 23.89 10.29 -2.35
C GLU A 225 22.44 10.49 -1.88
N VAL A 226 22.00 9.65 -0.94
CA VAL A 226 20.64 9.70 -0.40
C VAL A 226 20.65 9.44 1.09
N THR A 227 19.81 10.16 1.83
CA THR A 227 19.57 9.91 3.25
C THR A 227 18.27 9.11 3.46
N PRO A 228 18.09 8.42 4.60
CA PRO A 228 16.81 7.83 4.97
C PRO A 228 15.64 8.82 4.94
N SER A 229 15.92 10.09 5.28
CA SER A 229 14.90 11.15 5.25
C SER A 229 14.48 11.49 3.82
N ASP A 230 15.41 11.53 2.86
CA ASP A 230 15.08 11.79 1.45
C ASP A 230 14.16 10.70 0.89
N ILE A 231 14.42 9.43 1.24
CA ILE A 231 13.58 8.29 0.85
C ILE A 231 12.18 8.43 1.46
N ARG A 232 12.09 8.71 2.76
CA ARG A 232 10.79 8.92 3.44
C ARG A 232 10.01 10.06 2.78
N SER A 233 10.68 11.17 2.50
CA SER A 233 10.07 12.34 1.86
C SER A 233 9.64 12.07 0.42
N HIS A 234 10.33 11.21 -0.32
CA HIS A 234 9.94 10.83 -1.68
C HIS A 234 8.61 10.07 -1.72
N PHE A 235 8.40 9.15 -0.78
CA PHE A 235 7.17 8.35 -0.72
C PHE A 235 6.02 9.05 0.01
N ALA A 236 6.30 10.10 0.79
CA ALA A 236 5.28 10.91 1.44
C ALA A 236 4.49 11.81 0.45
N PRO A 237 3.21 12.11 0.73
CA PRO A 237 2.39 11.61 1.82
C PRO A 237 1.73 10.25 1.54
N ARG A 238 1.87 9.71 0.31
CA ARG A 238 1.18 8.48 -0.11
C ARG A 238 1.58 7.24 0.70
N HIS A 239 2.81 7.18 1.18
CA HIS A 239 3.28 6.14 2.09
C HIS A 239 4.15 6.75 3.20
N ALA A 240 3.71 6.60 4.45
CA ALA A 240 4.45 7.02 5.63
C ALA A 240 5.39 5.89 6.12
N ILE A 241 6.38 5.54 5.30
CA ILE A 241 7.26 4.40 5.59
C ILE A 241 8.03 4.65 6.91
N PRO A 242 7.97 3.70 7.88
CA PRO A 242 8.70 3.84 9.15
C PRO A 242 10.22 3.97 8.94
N MET A 243 10.86 4.89 9.67
CA MET A 243 12.28 5.19 9.51
C MET A 243 13.18 3.96 9.73
N GLY A 244 12.89 3.18 10.77
CA GLY A 244 13.63 1.93 11.04
C GLY A 244 13.58 0.94 9.87
N ARG A 245 12.50 0.96 9.08
CA ARG A 245 12.39 0.10 7.90
C ARG A 245 13.26 0.56 6.75
N ILE A 246 13.31 1.88 6.50
CA ILE A 246 14.20 2.47 5.49
C ILE A 246 15.66 2.21 5.86
N LYS A 247 16.05 2.50 7.11
CA LYS A 247 17.41 2.23 7.62
C LYS A 247 17.80 0.77 7.44
N ARG A 248 16.90 -0.17 7.78
CA ARG A 248 17.13 -1.62 7.62
C ARG A 248 17.34 -2.03 6.15
N VAL A 249 16.59 -1.44 5.23
CA VAL A 249 16.75 -1.70 3.79
C VAL A 249 18.07 -1.12 3.27
N LEU A 250 18.44 0.09 3.67
CA LEU A 250 19.71 0.70 3.26
C LEU A 250 20.91 -0.09 3.80
N TYR A 251 20.84 -0.56 5.05
CA TYR A 251 21.84 -1.46 5.62
C TYR A 251 21.96 -2.74 4.78
N PHE A 252 20.83 -3.38 4.45
CA PHE A 252 20.83 -4.53 3.54
C PHE A 252 21.46 -4.23 2.17
N LEU A 253 21.14 -3.09 1.56
CA LEU A 253 21.71 -2.69 0.27
C LEU A 253 23.23 -2.51 0.37
N SER A 254 23.73 -1.99 1.50
CA SER A 254 25.17 -1.88 1.75
C SER A 254 25.83 -3.26 1.91
N GLU A 255 25.20 -4.18 2.64
CA GLU A 255 25.72 -5.54 2.86
C GLU A 255 25.84 -6.36 1.56
N ILE A 256 24.95 -6.11 0.58
CA ILE A 256 25.03 -6.75 -0.74
C ILE A 256 25.85 -5.96 -1.75
N GLU A 257 26.62 -4.95 -1.31
CA GLU A 257 27.46 -4.08 -2.14
C GLU A 257 26.68 -3.28 -3.21
N ALA A 258 25.39 -3.01 -3.00
CA ALA A 258 24.55 -2.19 -3.89
C ALA A 258 24.66 -0.68 -3.60
N CYS A 259 25.16 -0.30 -2.44
CA CYS A 259 25.57 1.06 -2.07
C CYS A 259 26.68 1.04 -1.02
N ASP A 260 27.32 2.19 -0.80
CA ASP A 260 28.22 2.40 0.33
C ASP A 260 27.54 3.26 1.39
N ASP A 261 27.69 2.93 2.67
CA ASP A 261 27.51 3.90 3.75
C ASP A 261 28.74 4.83 3.78
N VAL A 262 28.56 6.09 3.37
CA VAL A 262 29.62 7.11 3.30
C VAL A 262 29.55 8.12 4.43
N SER A 263 28.87 7.76 5.52
CA SER A 263 28.64 8.66 6.65
C SER A 263 29.96 9.05 7.32
N ASP A 264 30.20 10.36 7.40
CA ASP A 264 31.34 10.92 8.13
C ASP A 264 31.17 10.82 9.67
N ASN A 265 29.94 10.56 10.15
CA ASN A 265 29.58 10.39 11.56
C ASN A 265 28.27 9.61 11.75
N ASP A 266 28.04 9.08 12.96
CA ASP A 266 26.90 8.19 13.30
C ASP A 266 25.52 8.88 13.32
N ARG A 267 25.38 10.14 12.87
CA ARG A 267 24.12 10.91 13.01
C ARG A 267 23.41 11.16 11.71
N ASP A 268 24.15 11.38 10.63
CA ASP A 268 23.60 11.68 9.33
C ASP A 268 23.98 10.55 8.37
N HIS A 269 23.24 9.43 8.45
CA HIS A 269 23.51 8.30 7.57
C HIS A 269 23.29 8.67 6.10
N VAL A 270 24.37 8.72 5.32
CA VAL A 270 24.35 9.01 3.89
C VAL A 270 24.81 7.77 3.14
N TYR A 271 23.97 7.32 2.20
CA TYR A 271 24.27 6.16 1.36
C TYR A 271 24.58 6.62 -0.06
N SER A 272 25.69 6.14 -0.63
CA SER A 272 26.17 6.50 -1.96
C SER A 272 25.98 5.34 -2.94
N PHE A 273 25.23 5.60 -4.01
CA PHE A 273 25.11 4.74 -5.17
C PHE A 273 26.09 5.21 -6.23
N SER A 274 26.86 4.30 -6.81
CA SER A 274 27.89 4.62 -7.79
C SER A 274 27.86 3.66 -8.97
N VAL A 275 28.59 3.98 -10.04
CA VAL A 275 28.74 3.11 -11.22
C VAL A 275 29.35 1.74 -10.84
N GLU A 276 30.13 1.68 -9.75
CA GLU A 276 30.78 0.45 -9.29
C GLU A 276 29.78 -0.57 -8.74
N HIS A 277 28.65 -0.09 -8.18
CA HIS A 277 27.59 -0.91 -7.58
C HIS A 277 26.53 -1.37 -8.60
N MET A 278 26.68 -1.00 -9.88
CA MET A 278 25.61 -1.16 -10.88
C MET A 278 25.22 -2.62 -11.14
N ASN A 279 26.15 -3.56 -10.95
CA ASN A 279 25.84 -4.97 -11.14
C ASN A 279 24.83 -5.45 -10.09
N GLU A 280 25.04 -5.06 -8.84
CA GLU A 280 24.23 -5.40 -7.67
C GLU A 280 22.89 -4.64 -7.71
N ILE A 281 22.92 -3.34 -8.07
CA ILE A 281 21.73 -2.51 -8.30
C ILE A 281 20.81 -3.12 -9.37
N LEU A 282 21.37 -3.56 -10.51
CA LEU A 282 20.58 -4.19 -11.58
C LEU A 282 20.12 -5.60 -11.19
N GLY A 283 20.88 -6.28 -10.34
CA GLY A 283 20.61 -7.62 -9.84
C GLY A 283 19.62 -7.69 -8.68
N ILE A 284 19.20 -6.56 -8.09
CA ILE A 284 18.42 -6.50 -6.85
C ILE A 284 17.18 -7.39 -6.84
N VAL A 285 16.45 -7.45 -7.97
CA VAL A 285 15.25 -8.28 -8.11
C VAL A 285 15.57 -9.76 -7.92
N GLU A 286 16.69 -10.24 -8.44
CA GLU A 286 17.07 -11.64 -8.27
C GLU A 286 17.59 -11.90 -6.86
N THR A 287 18.33 -10.94 -6.27
CA THR A 287 18.78 -11.02 -4.88
C THR A 287 17.62 -11.19 -3.90
N VAL A 288 16.59 -10.34 -4.00
CA VAL A 288 15.40 -10.43 -3.14
C VAL A 288 14.47 -11.58 -3.54
N ARG A 289 14.59 -12.15 -4.74
CA ARG A 289 13.84 -13.36 -5.10
C ARG A 289 14.43 -14.61 -4.47
N GLU A 290 15.75 -14.68 -4.36
CA GLU A 290 16.47 -15.82 -3.80
C GLU A 290 16.30 -15.94 -2.28
N GLN A 291 16.35 -14.80 -1.56
CA GLN A 291 16.28 -14.79 -0.11
C GLN A 291 15.63 -13.50 0.41
N PRO A 292 14.78 -13.57 1.47
CA PRO A 292 14.23 -12.37 2.10
C PRO A 292 15.32 -11.46 2.64
N VAL A 293 15.05 -10.16 2.72
CA VAL A 293 16.00 -9.16 3.25
C VAL A 293 16.52 -9.57 4.63
N GLU A 294 15.62 -10.02 5.53
CA GLU A 294 16.02 -10.47 6.87
C GLU A 294 16.93 -11.70 6.88
N GLY A 295 16.92 -12.51 5.82
CA GLY A 295 17.83 -13.65 5.71
C GLY A 295 19.29 -13.21 5.57
N TYR A 296 19.55 -12.16 4.79
CA TYR A 296 20.91 -11.62 4.60
C TYR A 296 21.43 -10.97 5.88
N LEU A 297 20.53 -10.33 6.63
CA LEU A 297 20.89 -9.59 7.83
C LEU A 297 21.04 -10.45 9.10
N GLN A 298 20.83 -11.77 9.01
CA GLN A 298 21.01 -12.72 10.11
C GLN A 298 22.32 -13.53 10.01
N GLU A 299 23.01 -13.49 8.87
CA GLU A 299 24.25 -14.26 8.64
C GLU A 299 25.50 -13.56 9.19
N GLU A 300 25.47 -12.24 9.39
CA GLU A 300 26.51 -11.49 10.11
C GLU A 300 26.03 -11.06 11.50
N GLY A 301 26.96 -11.04 12.46
CA GLY A 301 26.67 -11.07 13.90
C GLY A 301 25.76 -9.96 14.42
N GLN A 302 24.99 -10.33 15.45
CA GLN A 302 24.04 -9.55 16.24
C GLN A 302 24.68 -8.40 17.06
N MET A 303 25.55 -7.57 16.47
CA MET A 303 26.16 -6.40 17.12
C MET A 303 25.97 -5.17 16.23
N ASP A 304 25.40 -4.11 16.82
CA ASP A 304 25.07 -2.78 16.26
C ASP A 304 23.71 -2.55 15.56
N LEU A 305 22.74 -3.46 15.66
CA LEU A 305 21.39 -3.12 15.20
C LEU A 305 20.58 -2.30 16.21
N ASP A 306 20.73 -2.58 17.50
CA ASP A 306 19.97 -1.90 18.56
C ASP A 306 20.43 -0.45 18.74
N SER A 307 21.70 -0.13 18.46
CA SER A 307 22.23 1.25 18.48
C SER A 307 21.71 2.14 17.33
N PHE A 308 21.23 1.54 16.24
CA PHE A 308 20.68 2.24 15.07
C PHE A 308 19.17 2.54 15.17
N ILE A 309 18.44 1.79 16.00
CA ILE A 309 16.98 1.77 16.09
C ILE A 309 16.46 2.62 17.27
N ASP A 310 17.22 2.75 18.36
CA ASP A 310 16.72 3.28 19.65
C ASP A 310 16.64 4.82 19.77
N GLU A 311 16.99 5.62 18.76
CA GLU A 311 16.96 7.09 18.91
C GLU A 311 15.60 7.78 18.61
N ASP A 312 14.56 7.06 18.16
CA ASP A 312 13.26 7.67 17.80
C ASP A 312 12.05 7.17 18.62
N ASN A 313 12.26 6.38 19.69
CA ASN A 313 11.18 6.07 20.65
C ASN A 313 11.14 7.13 21.77
N ASP A 314 10.51 8.28 21.47
CA ASP A 314 10.01 9.18 22.52
C ASP A 314 8.82 8.50 23.22
N GLU A 315 9.13 7.61 24.17
CA GLU A 315 8.17 7.24 25.21
C GLU A 315 7.94 8.47 26.11
N GLU A 316 6.78 9.12 25.96
CA GLU A 316 6.23 9.98 27.01
C GLU A 316 5.96 9.13 28.26
N SER A 317 6.98 8.96 29.09
CA SER A 317 6.85 8.50 30.47
C SER A 317 7.02 9.68 31.41
N ASP A 318 5.94 10.42 31.69
CA ASP A 318 5.90 11.26 32.89
C ASP A 318 5.41 10.41 34.06
N GLU A 319 6.38 10.14 34.92
CA GLU A 319 6.31 9.35 36.14
C GLU A 319 5.32 9.93 37.16
N ASP A 320 4.58 9.03 37.80
CA ASP A 320 3.84 9.27 39.05
C ASP A 320 4.82 9.67 40.18
N ASP A 321 4.72 10.92 40.64
CA ASP A 321 5.46 11.44 41.79
C ASP A 321 4.75 11.07 43.11
N GLU A 322 5.04 9.88 43.64
CA GLU A 322 4.83 9.54 45.06
C GLU A 322 6.10 9.86 45.88
N GLY A 323 6.10 11.05 46.50
CA GLY A 323 7.07 11.46 47.52
C GLY A 323 6.44 11.53 48.91
N GLU A 324 6.64 10.49 49.71
CA GLU A 324 6.22 10.36 51.11
C GLU A 324 6.89 11.35 52.10
N GLU A 325 6.09 11.70 53.12
CA GLU A 325 6.40 11.97 54.53
C GLU A 325 7.27 13.19 54.98
N SER A 326 6.68 14.03 55.84
CA SER A 326 6.99 14.00 57.29
C SER A 326 6.25 15.07 58.12
N GLY A 327 5.53 14.61 59.14
CA GLY A 327 5.79 14.99 60.54
C GLY A 327 5.36 16.37 61.08
N ASP A 328 4.16 16.38 61.67
CA ASP A 328 3.89 16.76 63.07
C ASP A 328 4.15 18.22 63.53
N SER A 329 3.07 18.95 63.86
CA SER A 329 2.62 19.11 65.26
C SER A 329 1.79 20.38 65.54
N GLN A 330 0.86 20.19 66.49
CA GLN A 330 0.33 21.13 67.50
C GLN A 330 -1.12 21.66 67.36
N GLN A 331 -1.91 21.12 68.32
CA GLN A 331 -2.94 21.73 69.18
C GLN A 331 -4.30 22.13 68.64
#